data_AF-W2L3L0-F1
#
_entry.id   AF-W2L3L0-F1
#
_cell.length_a   1.000
_cell.length_b   1.000
_cell.length_c   1.000
_cell.angle_alpha   90.00
_cell.angle_beta   90.00
_cell.angle_gamma   90.00
#
_symmetry.space_group_name_H-M   'P 1'
#
loop_
_entity.id
_entity.type
_entity.pdbx_description
1 polymer ?
#
loop_
_entity_poly.entity_id
_entity_poly.type
_entity_poly.pdbx_seq_one_letter_code
_entity_poly.pdbx_strand_id
1 'polypeptide(L)'
;MHFMRVTEREKRDSVRRYDMSILSRKNSLPAPSSVSEFSMIVGAVEVLANVANQLYQPVVQDLFTHVLKFLVELRVREMPNTRRALTELVEWIDERVELFRVHIADGAITLVAEIKTQFSTSHEAFLRVN
;
A
#
# COMPACT_ATOMS: atom_id res chain seq x y z
N MET A 1 11.32 -3.35 33.50
CA MET A 1 10.57 -3.46 32.23
C MET A 1 11.36 -2.74 31.15
N HIS A 2 11.91 -3.46 30.17
CA HIS A 2 12.68 -2.86 29.09
C HIS A 2 11.74 -2.75 27.87
N PHE A 3 11.23 -1.55 27.60
CA PHE A 3 10.50 -1.29 26.37
C PHE A 3 11.51 -1.22 25.23
N MET A 4 11.66 -2.32 24.48
CA MET A 4 12.41 -2.31 23.24
C MET A 4 11.52 -1.66 22.17
N ARG A 5 12.07 -0.71 21.41
CA ARG A 5 11.34 -0.10 20.28
C ARG A 5 11.18 -1.18 19.21
N VAL A 6 9.93 -1.62 19.01
CA VAL A 6 9.56 -2.46 17.86
C VAL A 6 9.66 -1.60 16.61
N THR A 7 10.45 -2.06 15.64
CA THR A 7 10.53 -1.42 14.32
C THR A 7 9.23 -1.66 13.54
N GLU A 8 8.88 -0.76 12.61
CA GLU A 8 7.70 -0.96 11.75
C GLU A 8 7.78 -2.28 10.96
N ARG A 9 8.99 -2.73 10.61
CA ARG A 9 9.21 -4.04 10.00
C ARG A 9 8.80 -5.20 10.92
N GLU A 10 9.22 -5.18 12.19
CA GLU A 10 8.84 -6.22 13.15
C GLU A 10 7.34 -6.23 13.42
N LYS A 11 6.71 -5.05 13.43
CA LYS A 11 5.26 -4.92 13.54
C LYS A 11 4.55 -5.56 12.34
N ARG A 12 4.99 -5.27 11.11
CA ARG A 12 4.46 -5.90 9.88
C ARG A 12 4.64 -7.42 9.88
N ASP A 13 5.83 -7.90 10.24
CA ASP A 13 6.13 -9.33 10.33
C ASP A 13 5.26 -10.03 11.39
N SER A 14 4.88 -9.33 12.46
CA SER A 14 3.93 -9.84 13.45
C SER A 14 2.52 -9.92 12.89
N VAL A 15 2.03 -8.86 12.22
CA VAL A 15 0.67 -8.84 11.63
C VAL A 15 0.52 -9.96 10.60
N ARG A 16 1.47 -10.13 9.69
CA ARG A 16 1.45 -11.20 8.68
C ARG A 16 1.44 -12.60 9.29
N ARG A 17 2.17 -12.80 10.40
CA ARG A 17 2.22 -14.10 11.09
C ARG A 17 0.89 -14.50 11.73
N TYR A 18 0.08 -13.52 12.14
CA TYR A 18 -1.19 -13.75 12.82
C TYR A 18 -2.39 -13.26 11.99
N ASP A 19 -2.22 -13.12 10.68
CA ASP A 19 -3.29 -12.72 9.77
C ASP A 19 -4.34 -13.83 9.66
N MET A 20 -5.50 -13.59 10.29
CA MET A 20 -6.63 -14.53 10.33
C MET A 20 -7.50 -14.47 9.08
N SER A 21 -7.21 -13.60 8.11
CA SER A 21 -7.94 -13.52 6.84
C SER A 21 -7.60 -14.68 5.87
N ILE A 22 -6.49 -15.37 6.09
CA ILE A 22 -6.09 -16.56 5.32
C ILE A 22 -6.77 -17.81 5.91
N LEU A 23 -8.03 -18.02 5.53
CA LEU A 23 -8.89 -19.09 6.08
C LEU A 23 -8.51 -20.52 5.63
N SER A 24 -7.50 -20.69 4.76
CA SER A 24 -7.08 -22.03 4.30
C SER A 24 -5.58 -22.14 4.02
N ARG A 25 -4.90 -23.05 4.74
CA ARG A 25 -3.50 -23.44 4.48
C ARG A 25 -3.31 -24.16 3.13
N LYS A 26 -4.38 -24.61 2.48
CA LYS A 26 -4.31 -25.31 1.18
C LYS A 26 -4.11 -24.36 -0.01
N ASN A 27 -4.40 -23.07 0.17
CA ASN A 27 -4.25 -22.04 -0.87
C ASN A 27 -3.20 -21.01 -0.43
N SER A 28 -1.96 -21.46 -0.22
CA SER A 28 -0.86 -20.52 0.01
C SER A 28 -0.59 -19.75 -1.28
N LEU A 29 -0.76 -18.43 -1.24
CA LEU A 29 -0.29 -17.56 -2.32
C LEU A 29 1.25 -17.67 -2.41
N PRO A 30 1.83 -17.57 -3.62
CA PRO A 30 3.28 -17.51 -3.76
C PRO A 30 3.82 -16.31 -2.98
N ALA A 31 5.05 -16.45 -2.46
CA ALA A 31 5.72 -15.33 -1.83
C ALA A 31 5.87 -14.18 -2.84
N PRO A 32 5.60 -12.92 -2.43
CA PRO A 32 5.74 -11.79 -3.33
C PRO A 32 7.20 -11.65 -3.79
N SER A 33 7.39 -11.38 -5.09
CA SER A 33 8.70 -11.09 -5.66
C SER A 33 9.30 -9.85 -5.02
N SER A 34 10.62 -9.85 -4.82
CA SER A 34 11.30 -8.65 -4.32
C SER A 34 11.27 -7.54 -5.35
N VAL A 35 10.94 -6.32 -4.94
CA VAL A 35 10.98 -5.14 -5.80
C VAL A 35 12.43 -4.70 -6.00
N SER A 36 12.85 -4.54 -7.25
CA SER A 36 14.18 -4.04 -7.62
C SER A 36 14.15 -2.69 -8.32
N GLU A 37 13.03 -2.32 -8.94
CA GLU A 37 12.89 -1.09 -9.71
C GLU A 37 11.56 -0.40 -9.40
N PHE A 38 11.56 0.94 -9.45
CA PHE A 38 10.36 1.75 -9.28
C PHE A 38 9.28 1.44 -10.34
N SER A 39 9.72 1.12 -11.58
CA SER A 39 8.87 0.69 -12.70
C SER A 39 8.01 -0.53 -12.35
N MET A 40 8.51 -1.46 -11.55
CA MET A 40 7.76 -2.65 -11.13
C MET A 40 6.58 -2.28 -10.23
N ILE A 41 6.76 -1.29 -9.34
CA ILE A 41 5.70 -0.77 -8.47
C ILE A 41 4.61 -0.11 -9.33
N VAL A 42 5.03 0.77 -10.25
CA VAL A 42 4.10 1.46 -11.16
C VAL A 42 3.31 0.45 -11.98
N GLY A 43 3.98 -0.50 -12.64
CA GLY A 43 3.33 -1.51 -13.47
C GLY A 43 2.37 -2.41 -12.67
N ALA A 44 2.71 -2.78 -11.43
CA ALA A 44 1.81 -3.53 -10.56
C ALA A 44 0.55 -2.72 -10.23
N VAL A 45 0.69 -1.43 -9.87
CA VAL A 45 -0.46 -0.56 -9.59
C VAL A 45 -1.30 -0.31 -10.84
N GLU A 46 -0.70 -0.18 -12.02
CA GLU A 46 -1.43 -0.06 -13.30
C GLU A 46 -2.28 -1.30 -13.59
N VAL A 47 -1.74 -2.50 -13.36
CA VAL A 47 -2.50 -3.75 -13.50
C VAL A 47 -3.66 -3.79 -12.51
N LEU A 48 -3.43 -3.42 -11.25
CA LEU A 48 -4.49 -3.34 -10.24
C LEU A 48 -5.56 -2.31 -10.60
N ALA A 49 -5.18 -1.14 -11.10
CA ALA A 49 -6.09 -0.10 -11.56
C ALA A 49 -6.96 -0.61 -12.73
N ASN A 50 -6.37 -1.33 -13.68
CA ASN A 50 -7.09 -1.93 -14.79
C ASN A 50 -8.10 -2.99 -14.31
N VAL A 51 -7.72 -3.84 -13.35
CA VAL A 51 -8.63 -4.82 -12.74
C VAL A 51 -9.76 -4.10 -11.98
N ALA A 52 -9.43 -3.06 -11.21
CA ALA A 52 -10.40 -2.24 -10.48
C ALA A 52 -11.44 -1.62 -11.42
N ASN A 53 -11.00 -1.08 -12.56
CA ASN A 53 -11.86 -0.49 -13.57
C ASN A 53 -12.86 -1.49 -14.19
N GLN A 54 -12.51 -2.76 -14.24
CA GLN A 54 -13.36 -3.80 -14.84
C GLN A 54 -14.30 -4.46 -13.83
N LEU A 55 -13.83 -4.67 -12.60
CA LEU A 55 -14.50 -5.56 -11.64
C LEU A 55 -15.07 -4.87 -10.41
N TYR A 56 -14.71 -3.62 -10.15
CA TYR A 56 -15.04 -2.95 -8.89
C TYR A 56 -15.80 -1.64 -9.09
N GLN A 57 -16.44 -1.19 -8.00
CA GLN A 57 -17.17 0.07 -7.95
C GLN A 57 -16.24 1.28 -8.17
N PRO A 58 -16.76 2.42 -8.65
CA PRO A 58 -15.96 3.63 -8.94
C PRO A 58 -15.09 4.12 -7.78
N VAL A 59 -15.51 3.88 -6.54
CA VAL A 59 -14.74 4.27 -5.34
C VAL A 59 -13.35 3.60 -5.30
N VAL A 60 -13.25 2.35 -5.75
CA VAL A 60 -11.97 1.59 -5.80
C VAL A 60 -11.12 2.08 -6.97
N GLN A 61 -11.75 2.45 -8.09
CA GLN A 61 -11.07 3.00 -9.26
C GLN A 61 -10.42 4.36 -8.92
N ASP A 62 -11.15 5.19 -8.18
CA ASP A 62 -10.69 6.50 -7.72
C ASP A 62 -9.47 6.36 -6.79
N LEU A 63 -9.44 5.35 -5.91
CA LEU A 63 -8.26 5.06 -5.09
C LEU A 63 -7.02 4.85 -5.98
N PHE A 64 -7.06 3.92 -6.93
CA PHE A 64 -5.90 3.62 -7.77
C PHE A 64 -5.49 4.78 -8.66
N THR A 65 -6.43 5.65 -9.05
CA THR A 65 -6.12 6.92 -9.72
C THR A 65 -5.25 7.82 -8.83
N HIS A 66 -5.57 7.92 -7.53
CA HIS A 66 -4.76 8.66 -6.56
C HIS A 66 -3.39 8.01 -6.33
N VAL A 67 -3.31 6.68 -6.22
CA VAL A 67 -2.04 5.95 -6.08
C VAL A 67 -1.13 6.20 -7.29
N LEU A 68 -1.65 6.11 -8.51
CA LEU A 68 -0.87 6.35 -9.73
C LEU A 68 -0.39 7.81 -9.81
N LYS A 69 -1.25 8.77 -9.50
CA LYS A 69 -0.86 10.19 -9.43
C LYS A 69 0.26 10.41 -8.42
N PHE A 70 0.18 9.80 -7.25
CA PHE A 70 1.21 9.84 -6.23
C PHE A 70 2.55 9.26 -6.69
N LEU A 71 2.53 8.11 -7.39
CA LEU A 71 3.74 7.53 -7.97
C LEU A 71 4.37 8.45 -9.04
N VAL A 72 3.55 9.14 -9.83
CA VAL A 72 4.03 10.17 -10.77
C VAL A 72 4.68 11.35 -10.02
N GLU A 73 4.06 11.83 -8.93
CA GLU A 73 4.65 12.89 -8.09
C GLU A 73 6.01 12.47 -7.53
N LEU A 74 6.12 11.25 -6.99
CA LEU A 74 7.38 10.70 -6.49
C LEU A 74 8.44 10.64 -7.59
N ARG A 75 8.08 10.13 -8.77
CA ARG A 75 8.99 10.02 -9.90
C ARG A 75 9.59 11.37 -10.30
N VAL A 76 8.80 12.43 -10.23
CA VAL A 76 9.23 13.80 -10.61
C VAL A 76 10.03 14.47 -9.51
N ARG A 77 9.65 14.28 -8.24
CA ARG A 77 10.24 15.00 -7.10
C ARG A 77 11.48 14.32 -6.54
N GLU A 78 11.34 13.05 -6.18
CA GLU A 78 12.37 12.28 -5.48
C GLU A 78 12.06 10.80 -5.60
N MET A 79 12.49 10.21 -6.71
CA MET A 79 12.21 8.81 -7.03
C MET A 79 13.01 7.89 -6.11
N PRO A 80 12.36 6.98 -5.34
CA PRO A 80 13.07 5.96 -4.58
C PRO A 80 13.91 5.08 -5.50
N ASN A 81 15.21 4.95 -5.20
CA ASN A 81 16.17 4.22 -6.03
C ASN A 81 16.94 3.13 -5.27
N THR A 82 16.73 3.02 -3.95
CA THR A 82 17.30 1.93 -3.15
C THR A 82 16.26 0.83 -2.95
N ARG A 83 16.70 -0.43 -2.89
CA ARG A 83 15.82 -1.57 -2.62
C ARG A 83 15.03 -1.42 -1.33
N ARG A 84 15.66 -0.82 -0.30
CA ARG A 84 15.03 -0.55 0.99
C ARG A 84 13.89 0.46 0.83
N ALA A 85 14.14 1.61 0.22
CA ALA A 85 13.11 2.63 0.02
C ALA A 85 11.96 2.13 -0.88
N LEU A 86 12.27 1.33 -1.90
CA LEU A 86 11.26 0.68 -2.74
C LEU A 86 10.39 -0.31 -1.96
N THR A 87 11.00 -1.09 -1.06
CA THR A 87 10.26 -2.03 -0.20
C THR A 87 9.37 -1.28 0.78
N GLU A 88 9.90 -0.25 1.44
CA GLU A 88 9.13 0.57 2.38
C GLU A 88 7.98 1.31 1.68
N LEU A 89 8.17 1.77 0.44
CA LEU A 89 7.11 2.37 -0.37
C LEU A 89 5.98 1.37 -0.65
N VAL A 90 6.31 0.15 -1.07
CA VAL A 90 5.31 -0.90 -1.34
C VAL A 90 4.54 -1.24 -0.07
N GLU A 91 5.25 -1.43 1.04
CA GLU A 91 4.64 -1.73 2.33
C GLU A 91 3.70 -0.60 2.79
N TRP A 92 4.11 0.66 2.61
CA TRP A 92 3.25 1.81 2.91
C TRP A 92 2.01 1.86 2.01
N ILE A 93 2.14 1.63 0.70
CA ILE A 93 0.99 1.58 -0.22
C ILE A 93 0.03 0.47 0.21
N ASP A 94 0.54 -0.75 0.45
CA ASP A 94 -0.26 -1.90 0.88
C ASP A 94 -1.03 -1.61 2.17
N GLU A 95 -0.37 -1.01 3.17
CA GLU A 95 -1.02 -0.63 4.44
C GLU A 95 -2.19 0.35 4.21
N ARG A 96 -2.01 1.36 3.35
CA ARG A 96 -3.07 2.34 3.05
C ARG A 96 -4.21 1.70 2.26
N VAL A 97 -3.92 0.84 1.29
CA VAL A 97 -4.94 0.11 0.53
C VAL A 97 -5.71 -0.86 1.44
N GLU A 98 -5.05 -1.52 2.39
CA GLU A 98 -5.73 -2.39 3.36
C GLU A 98 -6.63 -1.61 4.31
N LEU A 99 -6.18 -0.46 4.82
CA LEU A 99 -7.02 0.44 5.62
C LEU A 99 -8.24 0.92 4.83
N PHE A 100 -8.05 1.29 3.57
CA PHE A 100 -9.16 1.65 2.68
C PHE A 100 -10.16 0.51 2.53
N ARG A 101 -9.68 -0.74 2.34
CA ARG A 101 -10.52 -1.93 2.24
C ARG A 101 -11.36 -2.15 3.51
N VAL A 102 -10.76 -2.00 4.69
CA VAL A 102 -11.45 -2.09 5.98
C VAL A 102 -12.55 -1.04 6.07
N HIS A 103 -12.26 0.22 5.77
CA HIS A 103 -13.26 1.29 5.82
C HIS A 103 -14.40 1.13 4.81
N ILE A 104 -14.13 0.57 3.63
CA ILE A 104 -15.18 0.16 2.69
C ILE A 104 -16.08 -0.91 3.31
N ALA A 105 -15.49 -1.95 3.91
CA ALA A 105 -16.24 -3.04 4.52
C ALA A 105 -17.15 -2.54 5.67
N ASP A 106 -16.68 -1.55 6.43
CA ASP A 106 -17.42 -0.93 7.53
C ASP A 106 -18.42 0.15 7.07
N GLY A 107 -18.46 0.48 5.77
CA GLY A 107 -19.31 1.55 5.22
C GLY A 107 -18.91 2.97 5.65
N ALA A 108 -17.68 3.16 6.14
CA ALA A 108 -17.17 4.42 6.67
C ALA A 108 -16.68 5.36 5.54
N ILE A 109 -17.60 5.86 4.72
CA ILE A 109 -17.30 6.60 3.48
C ILE A 109 -16.43 7.85 3.71
N THR A 110 -16.55 8.52 4.85
CA THR A 110 -15.70 9.68 5.19
C THR A 110 -14.24 9.30 5.35
N LEU A 111 -13.96 8.19 6.02
CA LEU A 111 -12.60 7.66 6.19
C LEU A 111 -12.05 7.12 4.87
N VAL A 112 -12.91 6.50 4.04
CA VAL A 112 -12.56 6.11 2.67
C VAL A 112 -12.09 7.33 1.84
N ALA A 113 -12.75 8.48 1.98
CA ALA A 113 -12.36 9.71 1.31
C ALA A 113 -11.00 10.25 1.80
N GLU A 114 -10.77 10.19 3.11
CA GLU A 114 -9.53 10.63 3.74
C GLU A 114 -8.32 9.77 3.32
N ILE A 115 -8.45 8.44 3.23
CA ILE A 115 -7.33 7.58 2.81
C ILE A 115 -6.85 7.96 1.41
N LYS A 116 -7.75 8.32 0.49
CA LYS A 116 -7.36 8.74 -0.87
C LYS A 116 -6.49 9.99 -0.88
N THR A 117 -6.76 10.96 0.01
CA THR A 117 -5.97 12.21 0.08
C THR A 117 -4.56 12.00 0.63
N GLN A 118 -4.32 10.87 1.30
CA GLN A 118 -3.00 10.52 1.84
C GLN A 118 -1.99 10.15 0.75
N PHE A 119 -2.44 9.75 -0.44
CA PHE A 119 -1.59 9.50 -1.61
C PHE A 119 -1.15 10.83 -2.23
N SER A 120 -0.27 11.55 -1.51
CA SER A 120 0.37 12.77 -1.98
C SER A 120 1.73 12.95 -1.31
N THR A 121 2.71 13.40 -2.08
CA THR A 121 4.09 13.64 -1.59
C THR A 121 4.20 14.79 -0.57
N SER A 122 3.14 15.59 -0.42
CA SER A 122 3.02 16.68 0.56
C SER A 122 2.16 16.32 1.78
N HIS A 123 1.55 15.13 1.81
CA HIS A 123 0.69 14.73 2.92
C HIS A 123 1.54 14.21 4.10
N GLU A 124 1.18 14.59 5.33
CA GLU A 124 1.93 14.21 6.54
C GLU A 124 2.00 12.69 6.78
N ALA A 125 0.94 11.97 6.39
CA ALA A 125 0.87 10.51 6.47
C ALA A 125 1.92 9.80 5.60
N PHE A 126 2.47 10.48 4.59
CA PHE A 126 3.59 9.99 3.80
C PHE A 126 4.90 10.47 4.43
N LEU A 127 5.43 9.68 5.36
CA LEU A 127 6.72 9.92 5.96
C LEU A 127 7.82 9.50 4.98
N ARG A 128 8.62 10.48 4.54
CA ARG A 128 9.81 10.23 3.73
C ARG A 128 10.81 9.43 4.56
N VAL A 129 11.13 8.22 4.14
CA VAL A 129 12.28 7.51 4.67
C VAL A 129 13.48 7.89 3.79
N ASN A 130 14.29 8.83 4.29
CA ASN A 130 15.60 9.14 3.70
C ASN A 130 16.62 8.06 4.07
#